data_AF-A0A0R3Q1G8-F1
#
_entry.id   AF-A0A0R3Q1G8-F1
#
_cell.length_a   1.000
_cell.length_b   1.000
_cell.length_c   1.000
_cell.angle_alpha   90.00
_cell.angle_beta   90.00
_cell.angle_gamma   90.00
#
_symmetry.space_group_name_H-M   'P 1'
#
loop_
_entity.id
_entity.type
_entity.pdbx_description
1 polymer ?
#
loop_
_entity_poly.entity_id
_entity_poly.type
_entity_poly.pdbx_seq_one_letter_code
_entity_poly.pdbx_strand_id
1 'polypeptide(L)'
;MWDIAPEFHAAVVFAEHRFFGKTQPYGDHCCNTTDHFGYLSSEQALADFVLLIDHLKEKKLNGAQKSPVIAFGGSYGGMLAAWIRIKYPHKVDG
;
A
#
# COMPACT_ATOMS: atom_id res chain seq x y z
N MET A 1 5.00 9.32 -11.80
CA MET A 1 5.61 9.19 -10.45
C MET A 1 7.06 9.60 -10.49
N TRP A 2 7.92 8.93 -11.26
CA TRP A 2 9.35 9.25 -11.33
C TRP A 2 9.67 10.66 -11.86
N ASP A 3 8.87 11.18 -12.79
CA ASP A 3 9.10 12.51 -13.37
C ASP A 3 8.79 13.64 -12.38
N ILE A 4 7.74 13.48 -11.57
CA ILE A 4 7.24 14.53 -10.66
C ILE A 4 7.82 14.42 -9.24
N ALA A 5 8.23 13.23 -8.80
CA ALA A 5 8.73 13.04 -7.44
C ALA A 5 9.93 13.95 -7.08
N PRO A 6 10.88 14.25 -7.99
CA PRO A 6 11.95 15.20 -7.73
C PRO A 6 11.46 16.62 -7.42
N GLU A 7 10.37 17.07 -8.06
CA GLU A 7 9.79 18.42 -7.84
C GLU A 7 9.24 18.57 -6.42
N PHE A 8 8.70 17.49 -5.86
CA PHE A 8 8.13 17.45 -4.50
C PHE A 8 9.14 16.97 -3.44
N HIS A 9 10.38 16.65 -3.85
CA HIS A 9 11.36 15.97 -3.00
C HIS A 9 10.78 14.73 -2.30
N ALA A 10 9.95 13.96 -3.03
CA ALA A 10 9.17 12.87 -2.48
C ALA A 10 9.91 11.54 -2.53
N ALA A 11 9.73 10.72 -1.48
CA ALA A 11 10.06 9.30 -1.54
C ALA A 11 9.02 8.57 -2.40
N VAL A 12 9.47 7.64 -3.25
CA VAL A 12 8.60 6.80 -4.08
C VAL A 12 8.57 5.38 -3.52
N VAL A 13 7.37 4.86 -3.28
CA VAL A 13 7.15 3.53 -2.70
C VAL A 13 6.13 2.78 -3.55
N PHE A 14 6.50 1.57 -3.99
CA PHE A 14 5.58 0.63 -4.63
C PHE A 14 5.30 -0.50 -3.65
N ALA A 15 4.08 -0.55 -3.13
CA ALA A 15 3.62 -1.61 -2.24
C ALA A 15 3.00 -2.74 -3.06
N GLU A 16 3.53 -3.96 -2.95
CA GLU A 16 2.96 -5.11 -3.62
C GLU A 16 1.70 -5.59 -2.88
N HIS A 17 0.65 -5.90 -3.63
CA HIS A 17 -0.62 -6.34 -3.06
C HIS A 17 -0.48 -7.77 -2.53
N ARG A 18 -1.07 -8.06 -1.36
CA ARG A 18 -1.15 -9.43 -0.83
C ARG A 18 -1.68 -10.40 -1.88
N PHE A 19 -1.13 -11.63 -1.91
CA PHE A 19 -1.40 -12.69 -2.89
C PHE A 19 -0.82 -12.46 -4.30
N PHE A 20 -0.17 -11.32 -4.59
CA PHE A 20 0.45 -11.06 -5.88
C PHE A 20 1.98 -11.06 -5.79
N GLY A 21 2.63 -11.47 -6.87
CA GLY A 21 4.08 -11.50 -6.97
C GLY A 21 4.72 -12.33 -5.86
N LYS A 22 5.60 -11.70 -5.07
CA LYS A 22 6.32 -12.35 -3.97
C LYS A 22 5.59 -12.22 -2.63
N THR A 23 4.54 -11.40 -2.55
CA THR A 23 3.80 -11.13 -1.33
C THR A 23 2.73 -12.20 -1.12
N GLN A 24 3.14 -13.38 -0.66
CA GLN A 24 2.29 -14.55 -0.47
C GLN A 24 2.07 -14.84 1.03
N PRO A 25 0.89 -14.59 1.60
CA PRO A 25 0.63 -14.81 3.03
C PRO A 25 0.85 -16.26 3.50
N TYR A 26 0.72 -17.23 2.59
CA TYR A 26 0.94 -18.65 2.84
C TYR A 26 2.14 -19.21 2.05
N GLY A 27 3.04 -18.34 1.58
CA GLY A 27 4.18 -18.74 0.74
C GLY A 27 3.76 -19.53 -0.49
N ASP A 28 4.49 -20.59 -0.81
CA ASP A 28 4.25 -21.43 -1.99
C ASP A 28 2.90 -22.17 -1.97
N HIS A 29 2.24 -22.25 -0.80
CA HIS A 29 0.96 -22.93 -0.64
C HIS A 29 -0.26 -22.02 -0.79
N CYS A 30 -0.03 -20.75 -1.16
CA CYS A 30 -1.06 -19.72 -1.25
C CYS A 30 -2.27 -20.11 -2.12
N CYS A 31 -2.03 -20.83 -3.22
CA CYS A 31 -3.08 -21.21 -4.16
C CYS A 31 -3.51 -22.68 -4.07
N ASN A 32 -3.12 -23.39 -3.00
CA ASN A 32 -3.35 -24.84 -2.88
C ASN A 32 -4.79 -25.21 -2.46
N THR A 33 -5.49 -24.32 -1.76
CA THR A 33 -6.88 -24.50 -1.34
C THR A 33 -7.62 -23.17 -1.37
N THR A 34 -8.93 -23.22 -1.59
CA THR A 34 -9.80 -22.04 -1.50
C THR A 34 -9.81 -21.41 -0.11
N ASP A 35 -9.50 -22.18 0.93
CA ASP A 35 -9.49 -21.70 2.31
C ASP A 35 -8.41 -20.63 2.55
N HIS A 36 -7.34 -20.63 1.75
CA HIS A 36 -6.27 -19.63 1.84
C HIS A 36 -6.68 -18.27 1.25
N PHE A 37 -7.72 -18.21 0.42
CA PHE A 37 -8.18 -16.95 -0.17
C PHE A 37 -9.07 -16.12 0.76
N GLY A 38 -9.38 -16.61 1.98
CA GLY A 38 -10.19 -15.85 2.94
C GLY A 38 -9.59 -14.47 3.31
N TYR A 39 -8.28 -14.29 3.15
CA TYR A 39 -7.58 -13.02 3.37
C TYR A 39 -7.29 -12.22 2.10
N LEU A 40 -7.72 -12.70 0.93
CA LEU A 40 -7.60 -12.00 -0.34
C LEU A 40 -8.81 -11.06 -0.51
N SER A 41 -8.76 -9.90 0.13
CA SER A 41 -9.77 -8.85 -0.04
C SER A 41 -9.13 -7.47 -0.17
N SER A 42 -9.87 -6.52 -0.73
CA SER A 42 -9.45 -5.12 -0.83
C SER A 42 -9.27 -4.48 0.54
N GLU A 43 -10.17 -4.71 1.49
CA GLU A 43 -10.10 -4.16 2.85
C GLU A 43 -8.80 -4.55 3.55
N GLN A 44 -8.45 -5.81 3.38
CA GLN A 44 -7.24 -6.41 3.89
C GLN A 44 -5.98 -5.82 3.23
N ALA A 45 -5.97 -5.63 1.91
CA ALA A 45 -4.88 -4.96 1.21
C ALA A 45 -4.73 -3.48 1.62
N LEU A 46 -5.84 -2.77 1.83
CA LEU A 46 -5.82 -1.40 2.34
C LEU A 46 -5.22 -1.33 3.75
N ALA A 47 -5.55 -2.29 4.61
CA ALA A 47 -4.96 -2.38 5.95
C ALA A 47 -3.44 -2.63 5.88
N ASP A 48 -2.95 -3.46 4.95
CA ASP A 48 -1.51 -3.65 4.75
C ASP A 48 -0.81 -2.35 4.37
N PHE A 49 -1.40 -1.59 3.44
CA PHE A 49 -0.82 -0.32 3.00
C PHE A 49 -0.77 0.71 4.14
N VAL A 50 -1.79 0.76 4.99
CA VAL A 50 -1.79 1.63 6.18
C VAL A 50 -0.68 1.24 7.16
N LEU A 51 -0.53 -0.05 7.46
CA LEU A 51 0.54 -0.53 8.32
C LEU A 51 1.93 -0.28 7.73
N LEU A 52 2.07 -0.42 6.41
CA LEU A 52 3.30 -0.12 5.70
C LEU A 52 3.64 1.37 5.77
N ILE A 53 2.66 2.27 5.59
CA ILE A 53 2.85 3.72 5.72
C ILE A 53 3.38 4.06 7.12
N ASP A 54 2.78 3.49 8.17
CA ASP A 54 3.20 3.71 9.55
C ASP A 54 4.62 3.20 9.78
N HIS A 55 4.92 1.98 9.33
CA HIS A 55 6.27 1.42 9.43
C HIS A 55 7.31 2.30 8.72
N LEU A 56 6.99 2.80 7.52
CA LEU A 56 7.90 3.64 6.75
C LEU A 56 8.15 4.98 7.45
N LYS A 57 7.09 5.67 7.87
CA LYS A 57 7.19 6.99 8.52
C LYS A 57 7.86 6.93 9.89
N GLU A 58 7.64 5.85 10.64
CA GLU A 58 8.15 5.73 12.00
C GLU A 58 9.52 5.07 12.09
N LYS A 59 9.84 4.11 11.22
CA LYS A 59 10.99 3.22 11.39
C LYS A 59 11.98 3.22 10.24
N LYS A 60 11.55 3.51 9.00
CA LYS A 60 12.39 3.31 7.81
C LYS A 60 12.91 4.62 7.20
N LEU A 61 12.06 5.64 7.12
CA LEU A 61 12.36 6.91 6.44
C LEU A 61 12.58 8.01 7.48
N ASN A 62 13.83 8.39 7.69
CA ASN A 62 14.19 9.46 8.62
C ASN A 62 13.61 10.80 8.15
N GLY A 63 12.95 11.52 9.06
CA GLY A 63 12.30 12.81 8.76
C GLY A 63 10.90 12.70 8.14
N ALA A 64 10.41 11.50 7.86
CA ALA A 64 9.13 11.30 7.19
C ALA A 64 7.91 11.38 8.12
N GLN A 65 8.08 11.51 9.44
CA GLN A 65 7.01 11.41 10.44
C GLN A 65 5.85 12.38 10.17
N LYS A 66 6.16 13.58 9.65
CA LYS A 66 5.17 14.62 9.31
C LYS A 66 4.92 14.77 7.81
N SER A 67 5.51 13.92 6.97
CA SER A 67 5.36 14.04 5.52
C SER A 67 3.95 13.63 5.07
N PRO A 68 3.36 14.37 4.12
CA PRO A 68 2.10 13.96 3.51
C PRO A 68 2.28 12.71 2.67
N VAL A 69 1.22 11.92 2.54
CA VAL A 69 1.20 10.67 1.75
C VAL A 69 0.17 10.79 0.65
N ILE A 70 0.59 10.62 -0.60
CA ILE A 70 -0.30 10.64 -1.77
C ILE A 70 -0.34 9.25 -2.39
N ALA A 71 -1.55 8.69 -2.58
CA ALA A 71 -1.75 7.38 -3.17
C ALA A 71 -1.84 7.47 -4.70
N PHE A 72 -1.06 6.63 -5.38
CA PHE A 72 -1.10 6.50 -6.83
C PHE A 72 -1.56 5.09 -7.22
N GLY A 73 -2.37 5.00 -8.27
CA GLY A 73 -2.76 3.72 -8.84
C GLY A 73 -3.52 3.86 -10.15
N GLY A 74 -3.47 2.82 -10.98
CA GLY A 74 -4.24 2.71 -12.22
C GLY A 74 -5.05 1.41 -12.24
N SER A 75 -6.17 1.39 -12.98
CA SER A 75 -7.10 0.25 -13.00
C SER A 75 -7.57 -0.10 -11.57
N TYR A 76 -7.55 -1.38 -11.18
CA TYR A 76 -7.83 -1.80 -9.79
C TYR A 76 -6.94 -1.09 -8.77
N GLY A 77 -5.68 -0.81 -9.10
CA GLY A 77 -4.80 0.00 -8.24
C GLY A 77 -5.34 1.42 -8.04
N GLY A 78 -6.02 2.00 -9.03
CA GLY A 78 -6.69 3.29 -8.92
C GLY A 78 -7.91 3.24 -8.01
N MET A 79 -8.67 2.14 -8.04
CA MET A 79 -9.75 1.90 -7.08
C MET A 79 -9.19 1.83 -5.65
N LEU A 80 -8.09 1.11 -5.44
CA LEU A 80 -7.41 1.06 -4.15
C LEU A 80 -6.90 2.43 -3.68
N ALA A 81 -6.31 3.24 -4.58
CA ALA A 81 -5.87 4.59 -4.27
C ALA A 81 -7.03 5.50 -3.85
N ALA A 82 -8.17 5.44 -4.55
CA ALA A 82 -9.36 6.18 -4.15
C ALA A 82 -9.92 5.69 -2.81
N TRP A 83 -10.02 4.37 -2.61
CA TRP A 83 -10.59 3.79 -1.40
C TRP A 83 -9.73 4.00 -0.16
N ILE A 84 -8.40 3.95 -0.27
CA ILE A 84 -7.52 4.22 0.88
C ILE A 84 -7.68 5.66 1.36
N ARG A 85 -7.82 6.62 0.44
CA ARG A 85 -8.10 8.02 0.80
C ARG A 85 -9.47 8.17 1.49
N ILE A 86 -10.50 7.47 1.00
CA ILE A 86 -11.85 7.51 1.60
C ILE A 86 -11.88 6.86 2.99
N LYS A 87 -11.25 5.69 3.16
CA LYS A 87 -11.33 4.89 4.39
C LYS A 87 -10.30 5.29 5.44
N TYR A 88 -9.15 5.79 5.03
CA TYR A 88 -8.04 6.18 5.91
C TYR A 88 -7.54 7.60 5.60
N PRO A 89 -8.41 8.63 5.65
CA PRO A 89 -8.03 10.01 5.33
C PRO A 89 -6.99 10.60 6.31
N HIS A 90 -6.80 9.96 7.47
CA HIS A 90 -5.79 10.31 8.48
C HIS A 90 -4.41 9.69 8.20
N LYS A 91 -4.30 8.83 7.18
CA LYS A 91 -3.04 8.18 6.76
C LYS A 91 -2.59 8.59 5.36
N VAL A 92 -3.54 8.92 4.49
CA VAL A 92 -3.31 9.33 3.10
C VAL A 92 -4.01 10.66 2.84
N ASP A 93 -3.25 11.66 2.40
CA ASP A 93 -3.68 13.06 2.21
C ASP A 93 -4.37 13.32 0.87
N GLY A 94 -4.14 12.46 -0.14
CA GLY A 94 -4.69 12.59 -1.48
C GLY A 94 -4.48 11.36 -2.34
#